data_AF-A0A8T5NB88-F1
#
_entry.id   AF-A0A8T5NB88-F1
#
_cell.length_a   1.000
_cell.length_b   1.000
_cell.length_c   1.000
_cell.angle_alpha   90.00
_cell.angle_beta   90.00
_cell.angle_gamma   90.00
#
_symmetry.space_group_name_H-M   'P 1'
#
loop_
_entity.id
_entity.type
_entity.pdbx_description
1 polymer ?
#
loop_
_entity_poly.entity_id
_entity_poly.type
_entity_poly.pdbx_seq_one_letter_code
_entity_poly.pdbx_strand_id
1 'polypeptide(L)'
;MAEKFVMVAYDISENSIRNRLIDVLFYFGLARVQYSVFLGYVGEAHFDRMAERIRSEFEPDDVKILIVEICKGCFKNIISINYDIPKEKQKNLVV
;
A
#
# COMPACT_ATOMS: atom_id res chain seq x y z
N MET A 1 6.36 16.36 7.58
CA MET A 1 5.62 16.04 6.34
C MET A 1 4.39 15.22 6.72
N ALA A 2 3.27 15.42 6.04
CA ALA A 2 2.05 14.64 6.29
C ALA A 2 2.17 13.26 5.62
N GLU A 3 1.59 12.26 6.26
CA GLU A 3 1.59 10.86 5.79
C GLU A 3 0.15 10.37 5.70
N LYS A 4 -0.11 9.55 4.68
CA LYS A 4 -1.38 8.88 4.43
C LYS A 4 -1.22 7.41 4.74
N PHE A 5 -2.14 6.83 5.52
CA PHE A 5 -2.20 5.38 5.65
C PHE A 5 -2.99 4.81 4.48
N VAL A 6 -2.38 3.90 3.73
CA VAL A 6 -2.94 3.39 2.48
C VAL A 6 -3.05 1.88 2.55
N MET A 7 -4.18 1.38 2.04
CA MET A 7 -4.36 -0.02 1.69
C MET A 7 -4.33 -0.17 0.17
N VAL A 8 -3.58 -1.16 -0.30
CA VAL A 8 -3.63 -1.60 -1.69
C VAL A 8 -4.04 -3.06 -1.73
N ALA A 9 -5.17 -3.36 -2.36
CA ALA A 9 -5.62 -4.71 -2.65
C ALA A 9 -5.56 -4.95 -4.16
N TYR A 10 -5.23 -6.16 -4.59
CA TYR A 10 -5.17 -6.47 -6.01
C TYR A 10 -5.67 -7.87 -6.35
N ASP A 11 -6.10 -8.05 -7.59
CA ASP A 11 -6.45 -9.34 -8.20
C ASP A 11 -5.66 -9.47 -9.50
N ILE A 12 -4.58 -10.27 -9.44
CA ILE A 12 -3.61 -10.47 -10.53
C ILE A 12 -3.19 -11.94 -10.54
N SER A 13 -3.59 -12.64 -11.59
CA SER A 13 -3.29 -14.06 -11.80
C SER A 13 -1.83 -14.28 -12.22
N GLU A 14 -1.35 -13.47 -13.16
CA GLU A 14 -0.02 -13.61 -13.76
C GLU A 14 1.09 -13.20 -12.76
N ASN A 15 2.03 -14.12 -12.53
CA ASN A 15 3.05 -14.00 -11.50
C ASN A 15 4.02 -12.85 -11.78
N SER A 16 4.44 -12.65 -13.03
CA SER A 16 5.39 -11.59 -13.39
C SER A 16 4.79 -10.20 -13.22
N ILE A 17 3.52 -10.00 -13.59
CA ILE A 17 2.76 -8.76 -13.35
C ILE A 17 2.62 -8.53 -11.84
N ARG A 18 2.21 -9.55 -11.08
CA ARG A 18 2.05 -9.42 -9.62
C ARG A 18 3.37 -9.05 -8.93
N ASN A 19 4.48 -9.66 -9.33
CA ASN A 19 5.80 -9.34 -8.78
C ASN A 19 6.21 -7.90 -9.08
N ARG A 20 5.95 -7.39 -10.29
CA ARG A 20 6.20 -5.97 -10.60
C ARG A 20 5.39 -5.03 -9.70
N LEU A 21 4.12 -5.32 -9.44
CA LEU A 21 3.30 -4.51 -8.53
C LEU A 21 3.86 -4.55 -7.11
N ILE A 22 4.25 -5.74 -6.63
CA ILE A 22 4.87 -5.92 -5.31
C ILE A 22 6.11 -5.03 -5.16
N ASP A 23 6.98 -4.99 -6.16
CA ASP A 23 8.19 -4.15 -6.14
C ASP A 23 7.86 -2.65 -6.09
N VAL A 24 6.85 -2.22 -6.85
CA VAL A 24 6.35 -0.83 -6.81
C VAL A 24 5.82 -0.49 -5.41
N LEU A 25 5.01 -1.35 -4.80
CA LEU A 25 4.41 -1.09 -3.49
C LEU A 25 5.48 -1.06 -2.38
N PHE A 26 6.49 -1.94 -2.44
CA PHE A 26 7.64 -1.87 -1.53
C PHE A 26 8.45 -0.59 -1.70
N TYR A 27 8.67 -0.13 -2.94
CA TYR A 27 9.37 1.13 -3.21
C TYR A 27 8.70 2.33 -2.53
N PHE A 28 7.37 2.35 -2.47
CA PHE A 28 6.61 3.40 -1.77
C PHE A 28 6.48 3.20 -0.25
N GLY A 29 7.11 2.16 0.31
CA GLY A 29 7.15 1.92 1.76
C GLY A 29 5.96 1.16 2.32
N LEU A 30 5.12 0.58 1.46
CA LEU A 30 4.03 -0.30 1.91
C LEU A 30 4.59 -1.67 2.31
N ALA A 31 3.96 -2.29 3.31
CA ALA A 31 4.27 -3.64 3.74
C ALA A 31 3.22 -4.62 3.21
N ARG A 32 3.67 -5.78 2.72
CA ARG A 32 2.80 -6.87 2.30
C ARG A 32 2.25 -7.59 3.53
N VAL A 33 0.94 -7.49 3.76
CA VAL A 33 0.28 -8.06 4.94
C VAL A 33 -0.54 -9.31 4.62
N GLN A 34 -0.97 -9.46 3.37
CA GLN A 34 -1.59 -10.68 2.85
C GLN A 34 -1.05 -10.97 1.45
N TYR A 35 -1.40 -12.13 0.90
CA TYR A 35 -0.97 -12.51 -0.45
C TYR A 35 -1.29 -11.43 -1.50
N SER A 36 -2.45 -10.78 -1.36
CA SER A 36 -2.91 -9.74 -2.29
C SER A 36 -3.27 -8.41 -1.64
N VAL A 37 -2.72 -8.12 -0.45
CA VAL A 37 -2.99 -6.88 0.29
C VAL A 37 -1.71 -6.30 0.86
N PHE A 38 -1.54 -5.00 0.65
CA PHE A 38 -0.50 -4.15 1.23
C PHE A 38 -1.12 -3.07 2.11
N LEU A 39 -0.42 -2.73 3.19
CA LEU A 39 -0.76 -1.65 4.11
C LEU A 39 0.48 -0.84 4.44
N GLY A 40 0.34 0.46 4.67
CA GLY A 40 1.45 1.26 5.18
C GLY A 40 1.26 2.76 5.03
N TYR A 41 2.26 3.50 5.50
CA TYR A 41 2.29 4.96 5.42
C TYR A 41 3.03 5.39 4.17
N VAL A 42 2.37 6.24 3.38
CA VAL A 42 2.95 6.88 2.19
C VAL A 42 2.96 8.38 2.45
N GLY A 43 4.11 9.03 2.24
CA GLY A 43 4.17 10.49 2.33
C GLY A 43 3.18 11.12 1.35
N GLU A 44 2.53 12.21 1.74
CA GLU A 44 1.45 12.83 0.93
C GLU A 44 1.90 13.11 -0.51
N ALA A 45 3.08 13.70 -0.71
CA ALA A 45 3.66 13.97 -2.02
C ALA A 45 4.08 12.70 -2.82
N HIS A 46 4.08 11.53 -2.19
CA HIS A 46 4.38 10.25 -2.82
C HIS A 46 3.11 9.48 -3.18
N PHE A 47 1.97 9.78 -2.57
CA PHE A 47 0.71 9.09 -2.82
C PHE A 47 0.25 9.25 -4.28
N ASP A 48 0.18 10.50 -4.76
CA ASP A 48 -0.25 10.77 -6.14
C ASP A 48 0.72 10.17 -7.16
N ARG A 49 2.03 10.22 -6.87
CA ARG A 49 3.06 9.58 -7.70
C ARG A 49 2.93 8.06 -7.75
N MET A 50 2.58 7.43 -6.64
CA MET A 50 2.32 6.00 -6.58
C MET A 50 1.10 5.62 -7.41
N ALA A 51 0.00 6.34 -7.22
CA ALA A 51 -1.23 6.08 -7.97
C ALA A 51 -1.03 6.25 -9.48
N GLU A 52 -0.32 7.30 -9.91
CA GLU A 52 -0.06 7.55 -11.31
C GLU A 52 0.89 6.51 -11.93
N ARG A 53 1.94 6.12 -11.21
CA ARG A 53 2.84 5.05 -11.64
C ARG A 53 2.13 3.70 -11.79
N ILE A 54 1.26 3.36 -10.84
CA ILE A 54 0.47 2.12 -10.93
C ILE A 54 -0.48 2.20 -12.13
N ARG A 55 -1.14 3.34 -12.34
CA ARG A 55 -2.05 3.53 -13.48
C ARG A 55 -1.33 3.34 -14.82
N SER A 56 -0.14 3.89 -14.99
CA SER A 56 0.60 3.81 -16.24
C SER A 56 1.27 2.45 -16.50
N GLU A 57 1.71 1.74 -15.46
CA GLU A 57 2.40 0.45 -15.59
C GLU A 57 1.44 -0.77 -15.66
N PHE A 58 0.20 -0.63 -15.17
CA PHE A 58 -0.73 -1.75 -14.95
C PHE A 58 -2.10 -1.55 -15.62
N GLU A 59 -2.14 -0.88 -16.77
CA GLU A 59 -3.36 -0.68 -17.58
C GLU A 59 -3.95 -1.92 -18.34
N PRO A 60 -3.42 -3.17 -18.31
CA PRO A 60 -4.10 -4.30 -18.95
C PRO A 60 -5.49 -4.63 -18.37
N ASP A 61 -6.41 -5.11 -19.22
CA ASP A 61 -7.81 -5.42 -18.88
C ASP A 61 -7.99 -6.44 -17.71
N ASP A 62 -7.00 -7.31 -17.48
CA ASP A 62 -7.06 -8.36 -16.47
C ASP A 62 -6.42 -7.99 -15.12
N VAL A 63 -5.95 -6.75 -14.96
CA VAL A 63 -5.32 -6.28 -13.71
C VAL A 63 -6.27 -5.40 -12.93
N LYS A 64 -6.65 -5.85 -11.72
CA LYS A 64 -7.50 -5.05 -10.83
C LYS A 64 -6.70 -4.64 -9.61
N ILE A 65 -6.61 -3.34 -9.38
CA ILE A 65 -5.89 -2.76 -8.23
C ILE A 65 -6.80 -1.74 -7.56
N LEU A 66 -7.06 -1.93 -6.27
CA LEU A 66 -7.82 -1.02 -5.42
C LEU A 66 -6.86 -0.30 -4.47
N ILE A 67 -6.81 1.02 -4.54
CA ILE A 67 -6.02 1.88 -3.64
C ILE A 67 -7.00 2.64 -2.76
N VAL A 68 -6.86 2.51 -1.44
CA VAL A 68 -7.72 3.16 -0.45
C VAL A 68 -6.88 3.95 0.53
N GLU A 69 -7.09 5.27 0.58
CA GLU A 69 -6.63 6.08 1.70
C GLU A 69 -7.53 5.81 2.92
N ILE A 70 -6.92 5.42 4.04
CA ILE A 70 -7.63 5.15 5.30
C ILE A 70 -7.37 6.33 6.24
N CYS A 71 -8.43 7.03 6.61
CA CYS A 71 -8.32 8.14 7.55
C CYS A 71 -7.95 7.64 8.96
N LYS A 72 -7.44 8.55 9.80
CA LYS A 72 -7.05 8.24 11.19
C LYS A 72 -8.19 7.61 12.02
N GLY A 73 -9.43 8.04 11.77
CA GLY A 73 -10.62 7.52 12.44
C GLY A 73 -10.99 6.10 12.02
N CYS A 74 -10.73 5.72 10.78
CA CYS A 74 -10.94 4.37 10.27
C CYS A 74 -9.79 3.42 10.63
N PHE A 75 -8.55 3.93 10.72
CA PHE A 75 -7.37 3.14 11.07
C PHE A 75 -7.53 2.37 12.40
N LYS A 76 -8.05 3.02 13.44
CA LYS A 76 -8.31 2.40 14.75
C LYS A 76 -9.35 1.28 14.72
N ASN A 77 -10.13 1.16 13.64
CA ASN A 77 -11.18 0.16 13.50
C ASN A 77 -10.72 -1.04 12.65
N ILE A 78 -9.47 -1.05 12.17
CA ILE A 78 -8.94 -2.21 11.44
C ILE A 78 -8.76 -3.36 12.43
N ILE A 79 -9.33 -4.51 12.08
CA ILE A 79 -9.18 -5.77 12.81
C ILE A 79 -8.40 -6.72 11.91
N SER A 80 -7.28 -7.23 12.42
CA SER A 80 -6.51 -8.30 11.77
C SER A 80 -6.64 -9.59 12.57
N ILE A 81 -6.61 -10.72 11.87
CA ILE A 81 -6.64 -12.06 12.46
C ILE A 81 -5.40 -12.79 11.97
N ASN A 82 -4.55 -13.26 12.88
CA ASN A 82 -3.30 -13.97 12.60
C ASN A 82 -2.21 -13.17 11.85
N TYR A 83 -2.29 -11.83 11.82
CA TYR A 83 -1.21 -10.97 11.32
C TYR A 83 -1.25 -9.59 11.99
N ASP A 84 -0.13 -8.89 11.98
CA ASP A 84 0.00 -7.54 12.52
C ASP A 84 -0.22 -6.46 11.45
N ILE A 85 -0.89 -5.38 11.85
CA ILE A 85 -1.03 -4.17 11.01
C ILE A 85 0.25 -3.33 11.18
N PRO A 86 0.85 -2.82 10.08
CA PRO A 86 1.98 -1.92 10.16
C PRO A 86 1.65 -0.71 11.04
N LYS A 87 2.43 -0.53 12.11
CA LYS A 87 2.31 0.64 12.97
C LYS A 87 2.89 1.87 12.28
N GLU A 88 2.36 3.04 12.60
CA GLU A 88 3.00 4.32 12.25
C GLU A 88 4.46 4.24 12.70
N LYS A 89 5.40 4.62 11.82
CA LYS A 89 6.79 4.77 12.24
C LYS A 89 6.77 5.78 13.38
N GLN A 90 7.08 5.36 14.60
CA GLN A 90 7.36 6.31 15.66
C GLN A 90 8.45 7.23 15.13
N LYS A 91 8.20 8.54 15.16
CA LYS A 91 9.24 9.57 14.96
C LYS A 91 10.21 9.54 16.15
N ASN A 92 10.84 8.40 16.38
CA ASN A 92 12.00 8.28 17.25
C ASN A 92 13.20 8.15 16.32
N LEU A 93 13.58 9.27 15.71
CA LEU A 93 14.99 9.48 15.41
C LEU A 93 15.58 10.09 16.67
N VAL A 94 16.16 9.20 17.48
CA VAL A 94 17.44 9.31 18.19
C VAL A 94 17.72 10.64 18.90
N VAL A 95 17.84 10.54 20.23
CA VAL A 95 18.50 11.51 21.13
C VAL A 95 19.83 11.99 20.58
#